data_AF-A0A2H0U8P7-F1
#
_entry.id   AF-A0A2H0U8P7-F1
#
_cell.length_a   1.000
_cell.length_b   1.000
_cell.length_c   1.000
_cell.angle_alpha   90.00
_cell.angle_beta   90.00
_cell.angle_gamma   90.00
#
_symmetry.space_group_name_H-M   'P 1'
#
loop_
_entity.id
_entity.type
_entity.pdbx_description
1 polymer ?
#
loop_
_entity_poly.entity_id
_entity_poly.type
_entity_poly.pdbx_seq_one_letter_code
_entity_poly.pdbx_strand_id
1 'polypeptide(L)' 'MARRADHQKAVLLRKQGKSYNEIKEILGIAKSTLSGWLHDYPPLG' A
#
# COMPACT_ATOMS: atom_id res chain seq x y z
N MET A 1 5.44 -10.19 -11.25
CA MET A 1 4.89 -10.79 -10.02
C MET A 1 5.18 -9.85 -8.87
N ALA A 2 4.15 -9.20 -8.33
CA ALA A 2 4.30 -8.32 -7.19
C ALA A 2 4.77 -9.15 -5.99
N ARG A 3 5.94 -8.83 -5.43
CA ARG A 3 6.62 -9.70 -4.46
C ARG A 3 5.90 -9.56 -3.11
N ARG A 4 5.85 -10.63 -2.30
CA ARG A 4 5.29 -10.58 -0.94
C ARG A 4 5.89 -9.45 -0.09
N ALA A 5 7.15 -9.08 -0.35
CA ALA A 5 7.84 -7.94 0.26
C ALA A 5 7.16 -6.59 -0.04
N ASP A 6 6.67 -6.39 -1.27
CA ASP A 6 6.00 -5.16 -1.69
C ASP A 6 4.65 -4.99 -0.96
N HIS A 7 3.91 -6.10 -0.80
CA HIS A 7 2.67 -6.11 -0.03
C HIS A 7 2.91 -5.71 1.43
N GLN A 8 3.89 -6.33 2.08
CA GLN A 8 4.24 -5.99 3.47
C GLN A 8 4.64 -4.52 3.62
N LYS A 9 5.41 -3.98 2.67
CA LYS A 9 5.83 -2.58 2.68
C LYS A 9 4.64 -1.65 2.46
N ALA A 10 3.72 -1.97 1.56
CA ALA A 10 2.48 -1.21 1.35
C ALA A 10 1.61 -1.17 2.62
N VAL A 11 1.44 -2.30 3.31
CA VAL A 11 0.69 -2.39 4.57
C VAL A 11 1.34 -1.56 5.66
N LEU A 12 2.67 -1.60 5.79
CA LEU A 12 3.41 -0.80 6.78
C LEU A 12 3.21 0.70 6.53
N LEU A 13 3.35 1.15 5.28
CA LEU A 13 3.12 2.54 4.89
C LEU A 13 1.67 2.96 5.16
N ARG A 14 0.70 2.08 4.88
CA ARG A 14 -0.72 2.35 5.16
C ARG A 14 -0.98 2.54 6.66
N LYS A 15 -0.38 1.70 7.50
CA LYS A 15 -0.40 1.83 8.96
C LYS A 15 0.32 3.10 9.44
N GLN A 16 1.25 3.65 8.69
CA GLN A 16 1.86 4.95 8.99
C GLN A 16 0.98 6.16 8.59
N GLY A 17 -0.24 5.91 8.09
CA GLY A 17 -1.16 6.96 7.65
C GLY A 17 -0.95 7.39 6.20
N LYS A 18 -0.11 6.70 5.43
CA LYS A 18 0.13 7.03 4.01
C LYS A 18 -1.10 6.75 3.16
N SER A 19 -1.34 7.64 2.20
CA SER A 19 -2.38 7.52 1.19
C SER A 19 -1.97 6.56 0.07
N TYR A 20 -2.94 6.07 -0.70
CA TYR A 20 -2.69 5.22 -1.87
C TYR A 20 -1.74 5.85 -2.90
N ASN A 21 -1.82 7.17 -3.08
CA ASN A 21 -0.97 7.88 -4.04
C ASN A 21 0.48 7.95 -3.53
N GLU A 22 0.70 8.23 -2.24
CA GLU A 22 2.05 8.21 -1.67
C GLU A 22 2.68 6.81 -1.74
N ILE A 23 1.91 5.76 -1.43
CA ILE A 23 2.40 4.37 -1.51
C ILE A 23 2.72 3.99 -2.96
N LYS A 24 1.90 4.45 -3.91
CA LYS A 24 2.17 4.27 -5.35
C LYS A 24 3.48 4.93 -5.76
N GLU A 25 3.72 6.17 -5.34
CA GLU A 25 4.95 6.91 -5.67
C GLU A 25 6.18 6.22 -5.05
N ILE A 26 6.07 5.71 -3.82
CA ILE A 26 7.17 5.06 -3.10
C ILE A 26 7.50 3.67 -3.66
N LEU A 27 6.50 2.89 -4.05
CA LEU A 27 6.67 1.49 -4.47
C LEU A 27 6.58 1.29 -5.99
N GLY A 28 6.11 2.28 -6.75
CA GLY A 28 5.84 2.16 -8.18
C GLY A 28 4.65 1.25 -8.51
N ILE A 29 3.76 0.99 -7.54
CA ILE A 29 2.68 0.01 -7.69
C ILE A 29 1.38 0.70 -8.09
N ALA A 30 0.69 0.13 -9.08
CA ALA A 30 -0.59 0.64 -9.53
C ALA A 30 -1.63 0.70 -8.39
N LYS A 31 -2.45 1.76 -8.42
CA LYS A 31 -3.50 1.97 -7.42
C LYS A 31 -4.51 0.81 -7.35
N SER A 32 -4.80 0.16 -8.48
CA SER A 32 -5.66 -1.03 -8.52
C SER A 32 -5.14 -2.17 -7.65
N THR A 33 -3.82 -2.43 -7.70
CA THR A 33 -3.15 -3.43 -6.86
C THR A 33 -3.16 -3.01 -5.39
N LEU A 34 -2.81 -1.76 -5.09
CA LEU A 34 -2.81 -1.25 -3.72
C LEU A 34 -4.21 -1.27 -3.09
N SER A 35 -5.25 -0.97 -3.88
CA SER A 35 -6.63 -1.01 -3.42
C SER A 35 -7.05 -2.43 -3.01
N GLY A 36 -6.61 -3.46 -3.74
CA GLY A 36 -6.88 -4.85 -3.37
C GLY A 36 -6.11 -5.28 -2.13
N TRP A 37 -4.87 -4.83 -1.97
CA TRP A 37 -4.01 -5.21 -0.83
C TRP A 37 -4.35 -4.51 0.47
N LEU A 38 -4.71 -3.23 0.39
CA LEU A 38 -4.93 -2.38 1.57
C LEU A 38 -6.42 -2.21 1.88
N HIS A 39 -7.30 -2.95 1.19
CA HIS A 39 -8.74 -2.90 1.43
C HIS A 39 -9.08 -3.15 2.90
N ASP A 40 -8.44 -4.15 3.50
CA ASP A 40 -8.63 -4.56 4.89
C ASP A 40 -7.80 -3.75 5.89
N TYR A 41 -6.99 -2.81 5.41
CA TYR A 41 -6.07 -2.01 6.23
C TYR A 41 -6.49 -0.53 6.21
N PRO A 42 -7.33 -0.10 7.16
CA PRO A 42 -7.65 1.31 7.31
C PRO A 42 -6.38 2.12 7.62
N PRO A 43 -6.32 3.40 7.20
CA PRO A 43 -5.26 4.28 7.65
C PRO A 43 -5.38 4.45 9.16
N LEU A 44 -4.26 4.47 9.88
CA LEU A 44 -4.24 4.97 11.24
C LEU A 44 -4.46 6.49 11.16
N GLY A 45 -5.72 6.90 11.34
CA GLY A 45 -6.20 8.27 11.25
C GLY A 45 -7.66 8.34 11.66
#